data_AF-Q3J1F8-F1
#
_entry.id   AF-Q3J1F8-F1
#
_cell.length_a   1.000
_cell.length_b   1.000
_cell.length_c   1.000
_cell.angle_alpha   90.00
_cell.angle_beta   90.00
_cell.angle_gamma   90.00
#
_symmetry.space_group_name_H-M   'P 1'
#
loop_
_entity.id
_entity.type
_entity.pdbx_description
1 polymer ?
#
loop_
_entity_poly.entity_id
_entity_poly.type
_entity_poly.pdbx_seq_one_letter_code
_entity_poly.pdbx_strand_id
1 'polypeptide(L)'
;MDELATFDEADWEDLTAADKKALKTFSRVSMSYEPLAKAPGVGQLSMDALVAKGLAEEGQPCLHGRTFKLSDKGWLAVEWINGRKTRVYPRA
;
A
#
# COMPACT_ATOMS: atom_id res chain seq x y z
N MET A 1 4.74 -16.26 -15.07
CA MET A 1 6.04 -15.88 -14.46
C MET A 1 5.70 -14.83 -13.44
N ASP A 2 5.83 -15.14 -12.17
CA ASP A 2 5.65 -14.17 -11.09
C ASP A 2 6.84 -13.22 -11.10
N GLU A 3 6.67 -12.03 -11.69
CA GLU A 3 7.62 -10.95 -11.50
C GLU A 3 7.69 -10.64 -10.00
N LEU A 4 8.89 -10.73 -9.43
CA LEU A 4 9.13 -10.31 -8.06
C LEU A 4 8.81 -8.82 -7.96
N ALA A 5 7.93 -8.44 -7.03
CA ALA A 5 7.70 -7.03 -6.75
C ALA A 5 9.01 -6.41 -6.24
N THR A 6 9.46 -5.35 -6.92
CA THR A 6 10.60 -4.55 -6.53
C THR A 6 10.15 -3.17 -6.09
N PHE A 7 10.90 -2.60 -5.14
CA PHE A 7 10.74 -1.22 -4.72
C PHE A 7 12.12 -0.58 -4.60
N ASP A 8 12.34 0.49 -5.35
CA ASP A 8 13.63 1.16 -5.45
C ASP A 8 13.59 2.64 -5.02
N GLU A 9 14.70 3.34 -5.25
CA GLU A 9 14.86 4.73 -4.83
C GLU A 9 14.05 5.70 -5.69
N ALA A 10 13.83 5.38 -6.97
CA ALA A 10 12.97 6.18 -7.83
C ALA A 10 11.50 6.05 -7.40
N ASP A 11 11.07 4.83 -7.05
CA ASP A 11 9.76 4.60 -6.44
C ASP A 11 9.59 5.40 -5.14
N TRP A 12 10.63 5.45 -4.30
CA TRP A 12 10.62 6.19 -3.03
C TRP A 12 10.53 7.72 -3.20
N GLU A 13 11.21 8.26 -4.21
CA GLU A 13 11.19 9.68 -4.54
C GLU A 13 9.85 10.13 -5.13
N ASP A 14 9.17 9.24 -5.87
CA ASP A 14 7.82 9.50 -6.41
C ASP A 14 6.73 9.51 -5.33
N LEU A 15 6.99 8.99 -4.12
CA LEU A 15 6.03 9.02 -3.02
C LEU A 15 5.94 10.39 -2.35
N THR A 16 4.73 10.96 -2.38
CA THR A 16 4.42 12.18 -1.63
C THR A 16 4.38 11.93 -0.12
N ALA A 17 4.41 13.00 0.68
CA ALA A 17 4.23 12.90 2.13
C ALA A 17 2.85 12.31 2.49
N ALA A 18 1.82 12.58 1.67
CA ALA A 18 0.49 12.01 1.84
C ALA A 18 0.49 10.50 1.58
N ASP A 19 1.16 10.03 0.53
CA ASP A 19 1.29 8.60 0.22
C ASP A 19 1.99 7.86 1.36
N LYS A 20 3.10 8.41 1.86
CA LYS A 20 3.85 7.85 2.99
C LYS A 20 2.98 7.76 4.25
N LYS A 21 2.17 8.78 4.53
CA LYS A 21 1.23 8.77 5.66
C LYS A 21 0.12 7.73 5.47
N ALA A 22 -0.44 7.64 4.28
CA ALA A 22 -1.48 6.67 3.93
C ALA A 22 -0.96 5.24 4.07
N LEU A 23 0.19 4.92 3.48
CA LEU A 23 0.86 3.62 3.61
C LEU A 23 1.09 3.23 5.07
N LYS A 24 1.64 4.14 5.88
CA LYS A 24 1.91 3.89 7.32
C LYS A 24 0.63 3.65 8.14
N THR A 25 -0.46 4.29 7.75
CA THR A 25 -1.74 4.19 8.47
C THR A 25 -2.47 2.92 8.05
N PHE A 26 -2.51 2.67 6.74
CA PHE A 26 -3.21 1.53 6.16
C PHE A 26 -2.51 0.20 6.45
N SER A 27 -1.17 0.17 6.51
CA SER A 27 -0.41 -1.05 6.85
C SER A 27 -0.76 -1.68 8.20
N ARG A 28 -1.32 -0.89 9.12
CA ARG A 28 -1.79 -1.37 10.42
C ARG A 28 -3.05 -2.21 10.35
N VAL A 29 -3.82 -2.06 9.28
CA VAL A 29 -5.09 -2.74 9.08
C VAL A 29 -5.12 -3.62 7.83
N SER A 30 -4.15 -3.50 6.92
CA SER A 30 -4.13 -4.17 5.61
C SER A 30 -3.77 -5.67 5.63
N MET A 31 -4.22 -6.41 6.65
CA MET A 31 -4.02 -7.87 6.71
C MET A 31 -4.78 -8.62 5.59
N SER A 32 -5.84 -8.01 5.05
CA SER A 32 -6.60 -8.51 3.91
C SER A 32 -7.27 -7.35 3.16
N TYR A 33 -8.26 -7.64 2.32
CA TYR A 33 -9.12 -6.61 1.71
C TYR A 33 -10.01 -5.97 2.77
N GLU A 34 -9.65 -4.76 3.19
CA GLU A 34 -10.27 -4.09 4.32
C GLU A 34 -10.96 -2.80 3.87
N PRO A 35 -12.16 -2.51 4.42
CA PRO A 35 -12.86 -1.29 4.09
C PRO A 35 -12.12 -0.08 4.67
N LEU A 36 -12.14 1.03 3.93
CA LEU A 36 -11.53 2.31 4.36
C LEU A 36 -12.00 2.78 5.73
N ALA A 37 -13.23 2.43 6.12
CA ALA A 37 -13.78 2.74 7.44
C ALA A 37 -12.90 2.22 8.60
N LYS A 38 -12.08 1.18 8.38
CA LYS A 38 -11.14 0.66 9.39
C LYS A 38 -9.81 1.43 9.44
N ALA A 39 -9.53 2.30 8.48
CA ALA A 39 -8.30 3.08 8.40
C ALA A 39 -8.55 4.59 8.62
N PRO A 40 -8.91 5.03 9.84
CA PRO A 40 -9.18 6.44 10.11
C PRO A 40 -7.94 7.28 9.81
N GLY A 41 -8.12 8.29 8.94
CA GLY A 41 -7.03 9.16 8.46
C GLY A 41 -6.51 8.82 7.07
N VAL A 42 -7.01 7.75 6.42
CA VAL A 42 -6.79 7.47 5.00
C VAL A 42 -8.06 7.77 4.21
N GLY A 43 -8.00 8.79 3.36
CA GLY A 43 -9.11 9.16 2.50
C GLY A 43 -9.18 8.31 1.22
N GLN A 44 -10.34 8.33 0.56
CA GLN A 44 -10.55 7.66 -0.72
C GLN A 44 -9.52 8.07 -1.78
N LEU A 45 -9.27 9.39 -1.90
CA LEU A 45 -8.27 9.94 -2.82
C LEU A 45 -6.85 9.42 -2.57
N SER A 46 -6.49 9.21 -1.29
CA SER A 46 -5.17 8.66 -0.95
C SER A 46 -5.06 7.19 -1.35
N MET A 47 -6.12 6.39 -1.17
CA MET A 47 -6.09 5.00 -1.65
C MET A 47 -6.10 4.91 -3.16
N ASP A 48 -6.89 5.75 -3.84
CA ASP A 48 -6.92 5.77 -5.31
C ASP A 48 -5.54 6.13 -5.88
N ALA A 49 -4.81 7.06 -5.24
CA ALA A 49 -3.43 7.37 -5.59
C ALA A 49 -2.47 6.18 -5.37
N LEU A 50 -2.60 5.45 -4.25
CA LEU A 50 -1.80 4.26 -3.99
C LEU A 50 -2.10 3.12 -4.98
N VAL A 51 -3.36 2.94 -5.37
CA VAL A 51 -3.76 1.98 -6.40
C VAL A 51 -3.18 2.37 -7.76
N ALA A 52 -3.25 3.65 -8.14
CA ALA A 52 -2.67 4.14 -9.39
C ALA A 52 -1.14 3.94 -9.44
N LYS A 53 -0.45 4.00 -8.30
CA LYS A 53 1.00 3.73 -8.16
C LYS A 53 1.33 2.23 -8.02
N GLY A 54 0.34 1.33 -8.04
CA GLY A 54 0.54 -0.11 -7.87
C GLY A 54 0.94 -0.54 -6.45
N LEU A 55 0.74 0.32 -5.46
CA LEU A 55 1.08 0.09 -4.04
C LEU A 55 -0.08 -0.51 -3.25
N ALA A 56 -1.29 -0.45 -3.80
CA ALA A 56 -2.47 -1.04 -3.23
C ALA A 56 -3.31 -1.70 -4.33
N GLU A 57 -4.13 -2.66 -3.92
CA GLU A 57 -5.09 -3.35 -4.77
C GLU A 57 -6.49 -3.12 -4.23
N GLU A 58 -7.41 -2.75 -5.11
CA GLU A 58 -8.83 -2.69 -4.80
C GLU A 58 -9.45 -4.09 -4.91
N GLY A 59 -10.25 -4.46 -3.91
CA GLY A 59 -10.99 -5.71 -3.86
C GLY A 59 -12.40 -5.57 -4.38
N GLN A 60 -13.18 -6.65 -4.24
CA GLN A 60 -14.61 -6.54 -4.49
C GLN A 60 -15.27 -5.58 -3.49
N PRO A 61 -16.21 -4.74 -3.95
CA PRO A 61 -17.01 -3.92 -3.05
C PRO A 61 -17.82 -4.83 -2.13
N CYS A 62 -17.87 -4.47 -0.85
CA CYS A 62 -18.67 -5.17 0.15
C CYS A 62 -19.76 -4.25 0.71
N LEU A 63 -20.58 -4.78 1.63
CA LEU A 63 -21.66 -4.02 2.28
C LEU A 63 -21.17 -2.75 3.00
N HIS A 64 -19.86 -2.67 3.29
CA HIS A 64 -19.19 -1.55 3.95
C HIS A 64 -18.41 -0.63 2.97
N GLY A 65 -18.62 -0.79 1.66
CA GLY A 65 -18.02 0.04 0.62
C GLY A 65 -16.84 -0.62 -0.11
N ARG A 66 -15.95 0.21 -0.67
CA ARG A 66 -14.73 -0.22 -1.37
C ARG A 66 -13.75 -0.83 -0.37
N THR A 67 -13.15 -1.96 -0.74
CA THR A 67 -12.15 -2.66 0.09
C THR A 67 -10.79 -2.57 -0.58
N PHE A 68 -9.73 -2.49 0.23
CA PHE A 68 -8.37 -2.34 -0.28
C PHE A 68 -7.42 -3.24 0.50
N LYS A 69 -6.34 -3.67 -0.14
CA LYS A 69 -5.17 -4.28 0.52
C LYS A 69 -3.90 -3.64 -0.02
N LEU A 70 -2.79 -3.76 0.69
CA LEU A 70 -1.49 -3.41 0.15
C LEU A 70 -1.01 -4.50 -0.82
N SER A 71 -0.40 -4.09 -1.93
CA SER A 71 0.32 -5.02 -2.81
C SER A 71 1.67 -5.41 -2.20
N ASP A 72 2.35 -6.41 -2.76
CA ASP A 72 3.73 -6.76 -2.39
C ASP A 72 4.65 -5.52 -2.46
N LYS A 73 4.48 -4.67 -3.49
CA LYS A 73 5.20 -3.40 -3.65
C LYS A 73 4.82 -2.37 -2.57
N GLY A 74 3.54 -2.30 -2.19
CA GLY A 74 3.07 -1.48 -1.08
C GLY A 74 3.70 -1.85 0.26
N TRP A 75 3.87 -3.15 0.53
CA TRP A 75 4.57 -3.61 1.71
C TRP A 75 6.06 -3.28 1.70
N LEU A 76 6.72 -3.36 0.55
CA LEU A 76 8.10 -2.87 0.42
C LEU A 76 8.21 -1.37 0.70
N ALA A 77 7.27 -0.57 0.19
CA ALA A 77 7.22 0.85 0.51
C ALA A 77 7.08 1.12 2.02
N VAL A 78 6.28 0.30 2.73
CA VAL A 78 6.14 0.37 4.19
C VAL A 78 7.45 0.01 4.90
N GLU A 79 8.18 -1.01 4.44
CA GLU A 79 9.50 -1.34 5.00
C GLU A 79 10.46 -0.16 4.86
N TRP A 80 10.46 0.52 3.71
CA TRP A 80 11.28 1.73 3.50
C TRP A 80 10.89 2.87 4.45
N ILE A 81 9.58 3.07 4.70
CA ILE A 81 9.09 4.04 5.71
C ILE A 81 9.60 3.68 7.11
N ASN A 82 9.72 2.39 7.43
CA ASN A 82 10.24 1.90 8.70
C ASN A 82 11.79 1.92 8.77
N GLY A 83 12.46 2.45 7.74
CA GLY A 83 13.92 2.54 7.66
C GLY A 83 14.60 1.26 7.17
N ARG A 84 13.83 0.24 6.77
CA ARG A 84 14.33 -1.01 6.22
C ARG A 84 14.32 -0.92 4.69
N LYS A 85 15.50 -0.80 4.07
CA LYS A 85 15.65 -0.66 2.62
C LYS A 85 15.53 -2.00 1.87
N THR A 86 14.48 -2.76 2.16
CA THR A 86 14.21 -4.04 1.50
C THR A 86 13.77 -3.78 0.07
N ARG A 87 14.51 -4.29 -0.92
CA ARG A 87 14.26 -4.02 -2.35
C ARG A 87 13.39 -5.04 -3.06
N VAL A 88 13.27 -6.25 -2.50
CA VAL A 88 12.58 -7.39 -3.09
C VAL A 88 11.71 -8.00 -2.02
N TYR A 89 10.45 -8.28 -2.34
CA TYR A 89 9.54 -8.91 -1.39
C TYR A 89 9.88 -10.42 -1.30
N PRO A 90 10.23 -10.95 -0.12
CA PRO A 90 10.53 -12.37 0.03
C PRO A 90 9.22 -13.16 -0.08
N ARG A 91 8.96 -13.75 -1.25
CA ARG A 91 7.93 -14.79 -1.37
C ARG A 91 8.47 -16.06 -0.72
N ALA A 92 7.80 -16.52 0.33
CA ALA A 92 8.03 -17.81 0.97
C ALA A 92 7.46 -18.95 0.13
#